data_AF-A0A8S8YHQ9-F1
#
_entry.id   AF-A0A8S8YHQ9-F1
#
_cell.length_a   1.000
_cell.length_b   1.000
_cell.length_c   1.000
_cell.angle_alpha   90.00
_cell.angle_beta   90.00
_cell.angle_gamma   90.00
#
_symmetry.space_group_name_H-M   'P 1'
#
loop_
_entity.id
_entity.type
_entity.pdbx_description
1 polymer ?
#
loop_
_entity_poly.entity_id
_entity_poly.type
_entity_poly.pdbx_seq_one_letter_code
_entity_poly.pdbx_strand_id
1 'polypeptide(L)'
;MPLPVMEIRQMLGRAGRPKFDDSGDAWILAKDEDDELNIVELYMLSEPEEVTSKLANPSAVRAEEDPSLLTHLLSVMATGGLRDRDSISRFFRKTFLATHMNEQSLEARLDDVIGWLAENGMITREGESEEVLSRIKERENSISEIEDGRMKCLSGQRLGKVYQD
;
A
#
# COMPACT_ATOMS: atom_id res chain seq x y z
N MET A 1 21.71 -10.80 -12.68
CA MET A 1 20.35 -10.89 -12.13
C MET A 1 19.41 -11.22 -13.29
N PRO A 2 18.60 -12.29 -13.19
CA PRO A 2 17.62 -12.62 -14.23
C PRO A 2 16.56 -11.52 -14.36
N LEU A 3 15.89 -11.42 -15.51
CA LEU A 3 14.74 -10.53 -15.69
C LEU A 3 13.56 -11.00 -14.81
N PRO A 4 12.69 -10.10 -14.32
CA PRO A 4 11.50 -10.49 -13.56
C PRO A 4 10.57 -11.42 -14.35
N VAL A 5 9.94 -12.37 -13.66
CA VAL A 5 9.00 -13.33 -14.24
C VAL A 5 7.83 -12.62 -14.90
N MET A 6 7.29 -11.59 -14.24
CA MET A 6 6.21 -10.79 -14.80
C MET A 6 6.58 -10.12 -16.12
N GLU A 7 7.82 -9.65 -16.29
CA GLU A 7 8.27 -8.99 -17.51
C GLU A 7 8.41 -9.99 -18.66
N ILE A 8 9.03 -11.15 -18.40
CA ILE A 8 9.12 -12.23 -19.40
C ILE A 8 7.72 -12.67 -19.84
N ARG A 9 6.80 -12.89 -18.91
CA ARG A 9 5.41 -13.27 -19.25
C ARG A 9 4.69 -12.20 -20.08
N GLN A 10 4.92 -10.92 -19.79
CA GLN A 10 4.39 -9.82 -20.62
C GLN A 10 4.98 -9.82 -22.04
N MET A 11 6.25 -10.19 -22.22
CA MET A 11 6.86 -10.34 -23.53
C MET A 11 6.29 -11.55 -24.29
N LEU A 12 6.22 -12.72 -23.65
CA LEU A 12 5.67 -13.94 -24.25
C LEU A 12 4.20 -13.77 -24.65
N GLY A 13 3.41 -13.06 -23.83
CA GLY A 13 1.99 -12.77 -24.09
C GLY A 13 1.73 -11.86 -25.29
N ARG A 14 2.77 -11.30 -25.93
CA ARG A 14 2.65 -10.55 -27.19
C ARG A 14 2.66 -11.45 -28.43
N ALA A 15 2.97 -12.74 -28.29
CA ALA A 15 2.98 -13.68 -29.40
C ALA A 15 1.54 -14.07 -29.81
N GLY A 16 1.29 -14.08 -31.13
CA GLY A 16 -0.01 -14.43 -31.71
C GLY A 16 -0.92 -13.22 -31.91
N ARG A 17 -1.38 -13.01 -33.15
CA ARG A 17 -2.30 -11.93 -33.51
C ARG A 17 -3.74 -12.45 -33.50
N PRO A 18 -4.67 -11.84 -32.72
CA PRO A 18 -6.03 -12.37 -32.52
C PRO A 18 -6.89 -12.65 -33.77
N LYS A 19 -6.51 -12.16 -34.97
CA LYS A 19 -7.25 -12.34 -36.22
C LYS A 19 -6.50 -13.10 -37.31
N PHE A 20 -5.22 -13.39 -37.11
CA PHE A 20 -4.35 -13.88 -38.19
C PHE A 20 -3.63 -15.18 -37.84
N ASP A 21 -3.38 -15.42 -36.56
CA ASP A 21 -2.62 -16.58 -36.10
C ASP A 21 -3.52 -17.42 -35.19
N ASP A 22 -3.64 -18.72 -35.47
CA ASP A 22 -4.41 -19.67 -34.64
C ASP A 22 -3.68 -19.99 -33.32
N SER A 23 -2.36 -19.78 -33.28
CA SER A 23 -1.49 -19.91 -32.11
C SER A 23 -0.37 -18.87 -32.16
N GLY A 24 0.18 -18.50 -31.00
CA GLY A 24 1.33 -17.62 -30.87
C GLY A 24 2.53 -18.38 -30.32
N ASP A 25 3.66 -18.33 -31.04
CA ASP A 25 4.91 -18.96 -30.61
C ASP A 25 5.87 -17.92 -30.04
N ALA A 26 6.49 -18.24 -28.90
CA ALA A 26 7.50 -17.42 -28.26
C ALA A 26 8.64 -18.30 -27.74
N TRP A 27 9.86 -17.78 -27.79
CA TRP A 27 11.07 -18.53 -27.49
C TRP A 27 11.92 -17.77 -26.48
N ILE A 28 12.43 -18.48 -25.48
CA ILE A 28 13.48 -18.00 -24.59
C ILE A 28 14.76 -18.73 -24.99
N LEU A 29 15.83 -17.99 -25.28
CA LEU A 29 17.10 -18.56 -25.69
C LEU A 29 17.92 -18.94 -24.46
N ALA A 30 18.17 -20.23 -24.28
CA ALA A 30 19.10 -20.77 -23.29
C ALA A 30 20.50 -20.97 -23.89
N LYS A 31 21.54 -20.90 -23.05
CA LYS A 31 22.93 -21.12 -23.49
C LYS A 31 23.33 -22.58 -23.55
N ASP A 32 22.82 -23.37 -22.62
CA ASP A 32 23.10 -24.79 -22.43
C ASP A 32 21.90 -25.48 -21.72
N GLU A 33 21.98 -26.80 -21.56
CA GLU A 33 20.90 -27.61 -20.97
C GLU A 33 20.61 -27.24 -19.50
N ASP A 34 21.64 -26.84 -18.74
CA ASP A 34 21.46 -26.43 -17.34
C ASP A 34 20.72 -25.07 -17.28
N ASP A 35 21.06 -24.12 -18.15
CA ASP A 35 20.38 -22.83 -18.27
C ASP A 35 18.92 -23.00 -18.75
N GLU A 36 18.66 -23.96 -19.64
CA GLU A 36 17.30 -24.31 -20.09
C GLU A 36 16.42 -24.75 -18.92
N LEU A 37 16.90 -25.69 -18.09
CA LEU A 37 16.16 -26.17 -16.92
C LEU A 37 15.84 -25.03 -15.94
N ASN A 38 16.83 -24.16 -15.69
CA ASN A 38 16.64 -22.98 -14.83
C ASN A 38 15.61 -22.00 -15.40
N ILE A 39 15.61 -21.76 -16.71
CA ILE A 39 14.65 -20.89 -17.41
C ILE A 39 13.23 -21.46 -17.29
N VAL A 40 13.07 -22.76 -17.47
CA VAL A 40 11.75 -23.43 -17.35
C VAL A 40 11.23 -23.31 -15.93
N GLU A 41 12.05 -23.64 -14.94
CA GLU A 41 11.66 -23.55 -13.53
C GLU A 41 11.31 -22.11 -13.14
N LEU A 42 12.15 -21.14 -13.51
CA LEU A 42 11.95 -19.75 -13.15
C LEU A 42 10.80 -19.08 -13.91
N TYR A 43 10.65 -19.26 -15.22
CA TYR A 43 9.70 -18.47 -16.00
C TYR A 43 8.39 -19.19 -16.33
N MET A 44 8.44 -20.51 -16.50
CA MET A 44 7.26 -21.29 -16.87
C MET A 44 6.52 -21.87 -15.65
N LEU A 45 7.25 -22.37 -14.66
CA LEU A 45 6.67 -23.10 -13.53
C LEU A 45 6.42 -22.24 -12.28
N SER A 46 7.16 -21.14 -12.12
CA SER A 46 6.98 -20.25 -10.96
C SER A 46 5.76 -19.32 -11.10
N GLU A 47 5.32 -18.71 -10.00
CA GLU A 47 4.34 -17.62 -10.06
C GLU A 47 5.02 -16.25 -10.25
N PRO A 48 4.35 -15.26 -10.85
CA PRO A 48 4.90 -13.91 -10.97
C PRO A 48 5.17 -13.30 -9.59
N GLU A 49 6.12 -12.38 -9.52
CA GLU A 49 6.45 -11.69 -8.29
C GLU A 49 5.29 -10.84 -7.76
N GLU A 50 5.14 -10.81 -6.43
CA GLU A 50 4.15 -9.98 -5.75
C GLU A 50 4.36 -8.48 -6.05
N VAL A 51 3.27 -7.77 -6.33
CA VAL A 51 3.30 -6.33 -6.58
C VAL A 51 3.43 -5.60 -5.25
N THR A 52 4.53 -4.88 -5.07
CA THR A 52 4.81 -4.12 -3.84
C THR A 52 4.74 -2.61 -4.07
N SER A 53 4.27 -1.88 -3.06
CA SER A 53 4.29 -0.41 -3.10
C SER A 53 5.72 0.14 -3.18
N LYS A 54 5.93 1.16 -4.02
CA LYS A 54 7.19 1.91 -4.15
C LYS A 54 7.14 3.31 -3.53
N LEU A 55 6.05 3.63 -2.84
CA LEU A 55 5.85 4.94 -2.22
C LEU A 55 6.79 5.18 -1.04
N ALA A 56 7.26 4.11 -0.38
CA ALA A 56 8.27 4.17 0.66
C ALA A 56 9.35 3.13 0.40
N ASN A 57 10.57 3.45 0.80
CA ASN A 57 11.70 2.53 0.76
C ASN A 57 11.70 1.64 2.01
N PRO A 58 11.43 0.32 1.90
CA PRO A 58 11.37 -0.57 3.06
C PRO A 58 12.72 -0.70 3.79
N SER A 59 13.84 -0.46 3.09
CA SER A 59 15.17 -0.50 3.67
C SER A 59 15.62 0.81 4.32
N ALA A 60 14.86 1.90 4.13
CA ALA A 60 15.17 3.17 4.76
C ALA A 60 14.90 3.09 6.27
N VAL A 61 15.91 3.47 7.05
CA VAL A 61 15.84 3.60 8.50
C VAL A 61 15.57 5.05 8.89
N ARG A 62 16.08 5.99 8.09
CA ARG A 62 15.91 7.44 8.31
C ARG A 62 15.08 8.08 7.20
N ALA A 63 14.53 9.25 7.49
CA ALA A 63 13.70 10.00 6.54
C ALA A 63 14.48 10.31 5.25
N GLU A 64 15.72 10.79 5.34
CA GLU A 64 16.56 11.16 4.19
C GLU A 64 16.91 9.99 3.24
N GLU A 65 16.76 8.75 3.72
CA GLU A 65 16.99 7.51 2.94
C GLU A 65 15.73 7.08 2.16
N ASP A 66 14.60 7.76 2.37
CA ASP A 66 13.32 7.52 1.70
C ASP A 66 12.89 8.73 0.84
N PRO A 67 13.59 8.98 -0.29
CA PRO A 67 13.33 10.14 -1.13
C PRO A 67 11.93 10.12 -1.76
N SER A 68 11.37 8.93 -2.02
CA SER A 68 10.01 8.77 -2.56
C SER A 68 8.98 9.32 -1.58
N LEU A 69 9.00 8.83 -0.33
CA LEU A 69 8.04 9.25 0.68
C LEU A 69 8.19 10.74 1.01
N LEU A 70 9.43 11.21 1.16
CA LEU A 70 9.75 12.63 1.38
C LEU A 70 9.17 13.54 0.30
N THR A 71 9.47 13.25 -0.96
CA THR A 71 9.06 14.10 -2.09
C THR A 71 7.55 14.11 -2.24
N HIS A 72 6.90 12.95 -2.12
CA HIS A 72 5.45 12.86 -2.23
C HIS A 72 4.74 13.54 -1.07
N LEU A 73 5.23 13.38 0.17
CA LEU A 73 4.65 14.05 1.33
C LEU A 73 4.74 15.58 1.19
N LEU A 74 5.94 16.09 0.88
CA LEU A 74 6.15 17.53 0.68
C LEU A 74 5.26 18.08 -0.44
N SER A 75 5.18 17.37 -1.58
CA SER A 75 4.33 17.75 -2.70
C SER A 75 2.85 17.83 -2.31
N VAL A 76 2.36 16.84 -1.57
CA VAL A 76 0.98 16.78 -1.09
C VAL A 76 0.68 17.91 -0.09
N MET A 77 1.63 18.28 0.77
CA MET A 77 1.46 19.43 1.67
C MET A 77 1.48 20.76 0.92
N ALA A 78 2.40 20.92 -0.04
CA ALA A 78 2.59 22.15 -0.79
C ALA A 78 1.44 22.43 -1.78
N THR A 79 0.92 21.39 -2.45
CA THR A 79 -0.04 21.52 -3.55
C THR A 79 -1.38 20.84 -3.28
N GLY A 80 -1.39 19.76 -2.50
CA GLY A 80 -2.59 18.95 -2.23
C GLY A 80 -3.49 19.48 -1.12
N GLY A 81 -3.13 20.59 -0.47
CA GLY A 81 -3.94 21.23 0.56
C GLY A 81 -4.02 20.46 1.88
N LEU A 82 -3.20 19.42 2.09
CA LEU A 82 -3.11 18.71 3.35
C LEU A 82 -2.24 19.51 4.32
N ARG A 83 -2.88 20.22 5.26
CA ARG A 83 -2.21 21.13 6.20
C ARG A 83 -2.07 20.59 7.62
N ASP A 84 -2.65 19.44 7.90
CA ASP A 84 -2.67 18.87 9.24
C ASP A 84 -2.33 17.38 9.24
N ARG A 85 -1.80 16.92 10.38
CA ARG A 85 -1.28 15.57 10.57
C ARG A 85 -2.35 14.48 10.40
N ASP A 86 -3.58 14.76 10.80
CA ASP A 86 -4.72 13.85 10.65
C ASP A 86 -5.09 13.67 9.17
N SER A 87 -5.17 14.76 8.42
CA SER A 87 -5.46 14.73 6.99
C SER A 87 -4.37 13.98 6.21
N ILE A 88 -3.09 14.18 6.57
CA ILE A 88 -1.96 13.41 6.01
C ILE A 88 -2.12 11.91 6.31
N SER A 89 -2.33 11.54 7.58
CA SER A 89 -2.56 10.15 7.99
C SER A 89 -3.69 9.50 7.18
N ARG A 90 -4.86 10.15 7.12
CA ARG A 90 -6.03 9.65 6.41
C ARG A 90 -5.80 9.50 4.91
N PHE A 91 -4.98 10.35 4.31
CA PHE A 91 -4.62 10.23 2.90
C PHE A 91 -3.73 9.01 2.68
N PHE A 92 -2.63 8.87 3.43
CA PHE A 92 -1.66 7.78 3.24
C PHE A 92 -2.26 6.40 3.59
N ARG A 93 -3.19 6.32 4.54
CA ARG A 93 -3.95 5.10 4.85
C ARG A 93 -4.78 4.55 3.68
N LYS A 94 -5.11 5.38 2.70
CA LYS A 94 -5.85 4.96 1.49
C LYS A 94 -4.93 4.55 0.35
N THR A 95 -3.61 4.61 0.53
CA THR A 95 -2.63 4.24 -0.50
C THR A 95 -2.35 2.74 -0.47
N PHE A 96 -1.83 2.21 -1.58
CA PHE A 96 -1.35 0.82 -1.64
C PHE A 96 -0.19 0.53 -0.67
N LEU A 97 0.51 1.56 -0.21
CA LEU A 97 1.52 1.41 0.83
C LEU A 97 0.90 0.90 2.14
N ALA A 98 -0.28 1.41 2.51
CA ALA A 98 -0.97 1.04 3.74
C ALA A 98 -1.46 -0.41 3.77
N THR A 99 -1.56 -1.08 2.61
CA THR A 99 -1.89 -2.52 2.57
C THR A 99 -0.67 -3.40 2.81
N HIS A 100 0.55 -2.84 2.73
CA HIS A 100 1.83 -3.56 2.84
C HIS A 100 2.54 -3.32 4.17
N MET A 101 2.02 -2.45 5.03
CA MET A 101 2.59 -2.16 6.33
C MET A 101 1.50 -1.98 7.37
N ASN A 102 1.81 -2.29 8.62
CA ASN A 102 0.90 -2.00 9.71
C ASN A 102 0.77 -0.49 9.90
N GLU A 103 -0.34 -0.10 10.52
CA GLU A 103 -0.72 1.27 10.74
C GLU A 103 0.31 2.04 11.59
N GLN A 104 0.81 1.45 12.66
CA GLN A 104 1.75 2.10 13.58
C GLN A 104 3.08 2.44 12.89
N SER A 105 3.58 1.52 12.06
CA SER A 105 4.80 1.73 11.27
C SER A 105 4.61 2.81 10.20
N LEU A 106 3.43 2.88 9.58
CA LEU A 106 3.11 3.95 8.63
C LEU A 106 3.11 5.31 9.34
N GLU A 107 2.43 5.42 10.49
CA GLU A 107 2.38 6.67 11.25
C GLU A 107 3.76 7.12 11.71
N ALA A 108 4.55 6.20 12.27
CA ALA A 108 5.93 6.50 12.70
C ALA A 108 6.79 7.02 11.54
N ARG A 109 6.73 6.37 10.38
CA ARG A 109 7.45 6.84 9.18
C ARG A 109 6.99 8.22 8.73
N LEU A 110 5.68 8.49 8.74
CA LEU A 110 5.16 9.81 8.39
C LEU A 110 5.65 10.87 9.38
N ASP A 111 5.68 10.57 10.68
CA ASP A 111 6.18 11.48 11.71
C ASP A 111 7.67 11.79 11.54
N ASP A 112 8.50 10.78 11.23
CA ASP A 112 9.92 10.95 10.97
C ASP A 112 10.15 11.88 9.77
N VAL A 113 9.41 11.66 8.67
CA VAL A 113 9.50 12.47 7.45
C VAL A 113 9.02 13.91 7.71
N ILE A 114 7.92 14.11 8.44
CA ILE A 114 7.44 15.44 8.83
C ILE A 114 8.44 16.14 9.75
N GLY A 115 9.04 15.42 10.69
CA GLY A 115 10.12 15.91 11.56
C GLY A 115 11.28 16.44 10.72
N TRP A 116 11.78 15.59 9.84
CA TRP A 116 12.91 15.93 8.97
C TRP A 116 12.61 17.13 8.06
N LEU A 117 11.43 17.19 7.43
CA LEU A 117 11.03 18.34 6.60
C LEU A 117 10.96 19.64 7.41
N ALA A 118 10.50 19.58 8.67
CA ALA A 118 10.41 20.75 9.53
C ALA A 118 11.80 21.24 9.97
N GLU A 119 12.68 20.31 10.37
CA GLU A 119 14.06 20.61 10.76
C GLU A 119 14.86 21.25 9.62
N ASN A 120 14.59 20.84 8.38
CA ASN A 120 15.25 21.36 7.18
C ASN A 120 14.51 22.59 6.59
N GLY A 121 13.53 23.16 7.28
CA GLY A 121 12.88 24.41 6.87
C GLY A 121 11.99 24.31 5.62
N MET A 122 11.61 23.10 5.22
CA MET A 122 10.69 22.88 4.10
C MET A 122 9.22 23.05 4.50
N ILE A 123 8.90 22.81 5.76
CA ILE A 123 7.58 23.04 6.35
C ILE A 123 7.70 23.75 7.71
N THR A 124 6.61 24.37 8.17
CA THR A 124 6.54 25.01 9.48
C THR A 124 5.37 24.43 10.28
N ARG A 125 5.56 24.24 11.59
CA ARG A 125 4.52 23.76 12.50
C ARG A 125 3.84 24.96 13.15
N GLU A 126 2.57 25.16 12.86
CA GLU A 126 1.76 26.29 13.37
C GLU A 126 1.06 25.99 14.71
N GLY A 127 1.26 24.79 15.26
CA GLY A 127 0.64 24.34 16.52
C GLY A 127 -0.63 23.51 16.31
N GLU A 128 -1.47 23.46 17.34
CA GLU A 128 -2.71 22.69 17.33
C GLU A 128 -3.86 23.53 16.75
N SER A 129 -4.74 22.89 15.97
CA SER A 129 -5.93 23.51 15.41
C SER A 129 -7.18 22.95 16.10
N GLU A 130 -8.02 23.83 16.64
CA GLU A 130 -9.30 23.47 17.26
C GLU A 130 -10.24 22.75 16.27
N GLU A 131 -10.23 23.17 14.99
CA GLU A 131 -11.02 22.55 13.92
C GLU A 131 -10.59 21.10 13.62
N VAL A 132 -9.28 20.82 13.74
CA VAL A 132 -8.76 19.47 13.57
C VAL A 132 -9.13 18.60 14.76
N LEU A 133 -9.03 19.14 15.99
CA LEU A 133 -9.43 18.45 17.21
C LEU A 133 -10.91 18.10 17.25
N SER A 134 -11.79 19.03 16.84
CA SER A 134 -13.24 18.76 16.76
C SER A 134 -13.53 17.65 15.74
N ARG A 135 -12.91 17.71 14.55
CA ARG A 135 -13.05 16.69 13.50
C ARG A 135 -12.57 15.29 13.95
N ILE A 136 -11.52 15.21 14.75
CA ILE A 136 -11.05 13.94 15.33
C ILE A 136 -12.09 13.40 16.32
N LYS A 137 -12.55 14.24 17.26
CA LYS A 137 -13.55 13.86 18.28
C LYS A 137 -14.87 13.41 17.68
N GLU A 138 -15.39 14.14 16.68
CA GLU A 138 -16.64 13.79 15.98
C GLU A 138 -16.56 12.40 15.35
N ARG A 139 -15.41 12.07 14.77
CA ARG A 139 -15.19 10.76 14.15
C ARG A 139 -15.04 9.65 15.17
N GLU A 140 -14.33 9.87 16.27
CA GLU A 140 -14.27 8.91 17.38
C GLU A 140 -15.65 8.63 17.97
N ASN A 141 -16.47 9.66 18.17
CA ASN A 141 -17.86 9.51 18.60
C ASN A 141 -18.69 8.73 17.57
N SER A 142 -18.52 8.97 16.28
CA SER A 142 -19.24 8.21 15.25
C SER A 142 -18.86 6.73 15.25
N ILE A 143 -17.59 6.40 15.53
CA ILE A 143 -17.11 5.02 15.60
C ILE A 143 -17.67 4.32 16.85
N SER A 144 -17.67 4.99 18.01
CA SER A 144 -18.23 4.43 19.24
C SER A 144 -19.74 4.22 19.15
N GLU A 145 -20.49 5.13 18.52
CA GLU A 145 -21.92 4.96 18.24
C GLU A 145 -22.21 3.77 17.31
N ILE A 146 -21.35 3.55 16.30
CA ILE A 146 -21.46 2.39 15.40
C ILE A 146 -21.17 1.10 16.16
N GLU A 147 -20.14 1.04 17.00
CA GLU A 147 -19.80 -0.14 17.80
C GLU A 147 -20.90 -0.46 18.82
N ASP A 148 -21.41 0.54 19.53
CA ASP A 148 -22.54 0.41 20.45
C ASP A 148 -23.82 -0.02 19.71
N GLY A 149 -24.06 0.52 18.51
CA GLY A 149 -25.18 0.13 17.65
C GLY A 149 -25.07 -1.31 17.16
N ARG A 150 -23.86 -1.77 16.80
CA ARG A 150 -23.58 -3.14 16.36
C ARG A 150 -23.71 -4.13 17.52
N MET A 151 -23.28 -3.75 18.72
CA MET A 151 -23.50 -4.53 19.96
C MET A 151 -25.00 -4.62 20.31
N LYS A 152 -25.76 -3.52 20.14
CA LYS A 152 -27.22 -3.50 20.34
C LYS A 152 -27.97 -4.37 19.31
N CYS A 153 -27.51 -4.44 18.07
CA CYS A 153 -28.08 -5.34 17.07
C CYS A 153 -27.79 -6.83 17.39
N LEU A 154 -26.61 -7.13 17.95
CA LEU A 154 -26.26 -8.48 18.40
C LEU A 154 -27.01 -8.90 19.68
N SER A 155 -27.41 -7.96 20.54
CA SER A 155 -28.30 -8.23 21.69
C SER A 155 -29.78 -8.28 21.31
N GLY A 156 -30.14 -7.88 20.09
CA GLY A 156 -31.49 -7.98 19.51
C GLY A 156 -31.79 -9.29 18.76
N GLN A 157 -30.77 -10.07 18.40
CA GLN A 157 -30.98 -11.45 17.95
C GLN A 157 -31.14 -12.35 19.18
N ARG A 158 -32.40 -12.52 19.59
CA ARG A 158 -32.89 -13.57 20.51
C ARG A 158 -31.96 -14.80 20.53
N LEU A 159 -31.21 -14.94 21.62
CA LEU A 159 -30.91 -16.25 22.20
C LEU A 159 -32.25 -16.84 22.63
N GLY A 160 -32.87 -17.57 21.71
CA GLY A 160 -34.19 -18.15 21.88
C GLY A 160 -34.30 -19.45 21.11
N LYS A 161 -33.66 -20.50 21.65
CA LYS A 161 -34.21 -21.87 21.71
C LYS A 161 -33.34 -22.73 22.63
N VAL A 162 -33.80 -22.85 23.88
CA VAL A 162 -33.70 -24.11 24.61
C VAL A 162 -34.84 -24.98 24.08
N TYR A 163 -34.54 -26.18 23.59
CA TYR A 163 -35.38 -27.37 23.76
C TYR A 163 -34.48 -28.62 23.66
N GLN A 164 -34.63 -29.47 24.66
CA GLN A 164 -34.10 -30.84 24.78
C GLN A 164 -34.64 -31.72 23.65
N ASP A 165 -33.81 -32.59 23.08
CA ASP A 165 -33.71 -34.04 23.41
C ASP A 165 -32.33 -34.56 23.00
#